data_AF-W6MB68-F1
#
_entry.id   AF-W6MB68-F1
#
_cell.length_a   1.000
_cell.length_b   1.000
_cell.length_c   1.000
_cell.angle_alpha   90.00
_cell.angle_beta   90.00
_cell.angle_gamma   90.00
#
_symmetry.space_group_name_H-M   'P 1'
#
loop_
_entity.id
_entity.type
_entity.pdbx_description
1 polymer ?
#
loop_
_entity_poly.entity_id
_entity_poly.type
_entity_poly.pdbx_seq_one_letter_code
_entity_poly.pdbx_strand_id
1 'polypeptide(L)' 'MGILERLNRTFKHEFVFRHEVNTLADLQALLPAFQRWSNEQRLHSHLAYRTPAAVLAQEVAILS' A
#
# COMPACT_ATOMS: atom_id res chain seq x y z
N MET A 1 -1.09 9.15 -15.83
CA MET A 1 -1.73 8.36 -14.77
C MET A 1 -1.32 8.93 -13.42
N GLY A 2 -2.27 9.50 -12.68
CA GLY A 2 -2.06 10.13 -11.38
C GLY A 2 -1.83 9.13 -10.25
N ILE A 3 -1.61 9.66 -9.04
CA ILE A 3 -1.20 8.87 -7.87
C ILE A 3 -2.30 7.88 -7.46
N LEU A 4 -3.56 8.30 -7.51
CA LEU A 4 -4.72 7.49 -7.16
C LEU A 4 -4.93 6.35 -8.15
N GLU A 5 -4.81 6.62 -9.45
CA GLU A 5 -4.96 5.58 -10.48
C GLU A 5 -3.85 4.51 -10.37
N ARG A 6 -2.60 4.92 -10.10
CA ARG A 6 -1.49 3.98 -9.86
C ARG A 6 -1.70 3.13 -8.61
N LEU A 7 -2.17 3.75 -7.52
CA LEU A 7 -2.50 3.04 -6.29
C LEU A 7 -3.61 2.02 -6.53
N ASN A 8 -4.70 2.43 -7.17
CA ASN A 8 -5.85 1.58 -7.47
C ASN A 8 -5.45 0.40 -8.39
N ARG A 9 -4.62 0.66 -9.41
CA ARG A 9 -4.07 -0.42 -10.25
C ARG A 9 -3.28 -1.44 -9.43
N THR A 10 -2.43 -0.97 -8.51
CA THR A 10 -1.63 -1.86 -7.65
C THR A 10 -2.53 -2.68 -6.72
N PHE A 11 -3.51 -2.04 -6.06
CA PHE A 11 -4.46 -2.72 -5.18
C PHE A 11 -5.23 -3.83 -5.93
N LYS A 12 -5.71 -3.52 -7.14
CA LYS A 12 -6.42 -4.50 -7.96
C LYS A 12 -5.56 -5.71 -8.32
N HIS A 13 -4.35 -5.48 -8.80
CA HIS A 13 -3.46 -6.56 -9.26
C HIS A 13 -2.89 -7.43 -8.13
N GLU A 14 -2.54 -6.83 -7.00
CA GLU A 14 -1.87 -7.54 -5.90
C GLU A 14 -2.86 -8.18 -4.92
N PHE A 15 -4.06 -7.61 -4.78
CA PHE A 15 -5.06 -8.09 -3.83
C PHE A 15 -6.34 -8.52 -4.56
N VAL A 16 -7.09 -7.59 -5.16
CA VAL A 16 -8.47 -7.89 -5.61
C VAL A 16 -8.54 -9.05 -6.61
N PHE A 17 -7.72 -9.05 -7.67
CA PHE A 17 -7.77 -10.09 -8.71
C PHE A 17 -7.28 -11.47 -8.25
N ARG A 18 -6.69 -11.55 -7.05
CA ARG A 18 -6.22 -12.81 -6.47
C ARG A 18 -7.21 -13.40 -5.45
N HIS A 19 -8.33 -12.73 -5.21
CA HIS A 19 -9.36 -13.15 -4.26
C HIS A 19 -10.74 -13.15 -4.93
N GLU A 20 -11.65 -13.98 -4.45
CA GLU A 20 -13.04 -13.99 -4.90
C GLU A 20 -13.83 -12.86 -4.22
N VAL A 21 -13.62 -11.62 -4.70
CA VAL A 21 -14.34 -10.44 -4.20
C VAL A 21 -15.68 -10.31 -4.91
N ASN A 22 -16.78 -10.56 -4.18
CA ASN A 22 -18.14 -10.53 -4.74
C ASN A 22 -18.97 -9.36 -4.18
N THR A 23 -18.58 -8.83 -3.03
CA THR A 23 -19.29 -7.77 -2.33
C THR A 23 -18.37 -6.62 -1.92
N LEU A 24 -18.98 -5.48 -1.56
CA LEU A 24 -18.23 -4.37 -0.96
C LEU A 24 -17.59 -4.78 0.37
N ALA A 25 -18.25 -5.64 1.15
CA ALA A 25 -17.71 -6.13 2.42
C ALA A 25 -16.43 -6.94 2.21
N ASP A 26 -16.39 -7.79 1.17
CA ASP A 26 -15.19 -8.54 0.79
C ASP A 26 -14.04 -7.59 0.43
N LEU A 27 -14.35 -6.54 -0.34
CA LEU A 27 -13.35 -5.53 -0.70
C LEU A 27 -12.82 -4.79 0.52
N GLN A 28 -13.70 -4.41 1.44
CA GLN A 28 -13.33 -3.73 2.69
C GLN A 28 -12.46 -4.62 3.57
N ALA A 29 -12.73 -5.93 3.62
CA ALA A 29 -11.94 -6.89 4.38
C ALA A 29 -10.48 -7.00 3.90
N LEU A 30 -10.20 -6.68 2.62
CA LEU A 30 -8.85 -6.69 2.06
C LEU A 30 -8.04 -5.43 2.38
N LEU A 31 -8.69 -4.31 2.74
CA LEU A 31 -8.01 -3.02 2.91
C LEU A 31 -6.93 -3.03 4.01
N PRO A 32 -7.15 -3.60 5.21
CA PRO A 32 -6.11 -3.61 6.25
C PRO A 32 -4.85 -4.37 5.82
N ALA A 33 -5.02 -5.49 5.11
CA ALA A 33 -3.91 -6.28 4.59
C ALA A 33 -3.15 -5.51 3.49
N PHE A 34 -3.87 -4.86 2.58
CA PHE A 34 -3.26 -4.01 1.55
C PHE A 34 -2.51 -2.82 2.13
N GLN A 35 -3.09 -2.12 3.12
CA GLN A 35 -2.45 -0.98 3.78
C GLN A 35 -1.14 -1.39 4.45
N ARG A 36 -1.15 -2.46 5.24
CA ARG A 36 0.06 -2.98 5.88
C ARG A 36 1.10 -3.37 4.85
N TRP A 37 0.71 -4.13 3.83
CA TRP A 37 1.63 -4.54 2.78
C TRP A 37 2.24 -3.34 2.06
N SER A 38 1.42 -2.38 1.62
CA SER A 38 1.89 -1.21 0.87
C SER A 38 2.78 -0.27 1.69
N ASN A 39 2.43 -0.05 2.97
CA ASN A 39 3.07 0.96 3.81
C ASN A 39 4.26 0.41 4.61
N GLU A 40 4.25 -0.87 4.98
CA GLU A 40 5.20 -1.43 5.95
C GLU A 40 6.06 -2.57 5.39
N GLN A 41 5.66 -3.22 4.28
CA GLN A 41 6.34 -4.43 3.79
C GLN A 41 6.92 -4.26 2.39
N ARG A 42 6.20 -3.58 1.50
CA ARG A 42 6.61 -3.37 0.11
C ARG A 42 7.73 -2.34 0.04
N LEU A 43 8.83 -2.72 -0.60
CA LEU A 43 9.90 -1.78 -0.93
C LEU A 43 9.52 -0.97 -2.17
N HIS A 44 9.74 0.34 -2.13
CA HIS A 44 9.43 1.23 -3.24
C HIS A 44 10.74 1.79 -3.81
N SER A 45 10.97 1.60 -5.11
CA SER A 45 12.20 2.08 -5.77
C SER A 45 12.39 3.59 -5.65
N HIS A 46 11.30 4.36 -5.71
CA HIS A 46 11.34 5.82 -5.51
C HIS A 46 11.72 6.22 -4.07
N LEU A 47 11.57 5.33 -3.11
CA LEU A 47 11.98 5.51 -1.71
C LEU A 47 13.36 4.88 -1.43
N ALA A 48 14.18 4.68 -2.47
CA ALA A 48 15.45 3.98 -2.39
C ALA A 48 15.30 2.56 -1.78
N TYR A 49 14.28 1.83 -2.23
CA TYR A 49 13.92 0.49 -1.73
C TYR A 49 13.63 0.45 -0.23
N ARG A 50 13.01 1.51 0.29
CA ARG A 50 12.45 1.55 1.66
C ARG A 50 10.93 1.53 1.63
N THR A 51 10.35 1.31 2.80
CA THR A 51 8.89 1.34 3.01
C THR A 51 8.46 2.76 3.38
N PRO A 52 7.22 3.17 3.06
CA PRO A 52 6.68 4.46 3.48
C PRO A 52 6.77 4.67 5.00
N ALA A 53 6.50 3.64 5.79
CA ALA A 53 6.62 3.70 7.25
C ALA A 53 8.05 3.98 7.71
N ALA A 54 9.06 3.37 7.08
CA ALA A 54 10.46 3.61 7.43
C ALA A 54 10.91 5.05 7.08
N VAL A 55 10.43 5.59 5.96
CA VAL A 55 10.71 6.99 5.57
C VAL A 55 10.06 7.95 6.56
N LEU A 56 8.79 7.75 6.89
CA LEU A 56 8.09 8.57 7.87
C LEU A 56 8.77 8.56 9.25
N ALA A 57 9.18 7.37 9.72
CA ALA A 57 9.90 7.24 10.99
C ALA A 57 11.22 8.01 10.99
N GLN A 58 11.95 7.99 9.87
CA GLN A 58 13.18 8.78 9.72
C GLN A 58 12.89 10.30 9.74
N GLU A 59 11.87 10.75 9.01
CA GLU A 59 11.48 12.17 8.96
C GLU A 59 11.08 12.68 10.35
N VAL A 60 10.28 11.92 11.09
CA VAL A 60 9.91 12.23 12.47
C VAL A 60 11.14 12.33 13.38
N ALA A 61 12.09 11.41 13.24
CA ALA A 61 13.33 11.42 14.03
C ALA A 61 14.26 12.61 13.70
N ILE A 62 14.23 13.13 12.47
CA ILE A 62 14.99 14.33 12.07
C ILE A 62 14.36 15.61 12.66
N LEU A 63 13.04 15.61 12.85
CA LEU A 63 12.27 16.77 13.33
C LEU A 63 12.09 16.80 14.86
N SER A 64 12.53 15.76 15.56
CA SER A 64 12.47 15.63 17.03
C SER A 64 13.77 16.07 17.68
#